data_AF-A0A6V8NCI6-F1
#
_entry.id   AF-A0A6V8NCI6-F1
#
_cell.length_a   1.000
_cell.length_b   1.000
_cell.length_c   1.000
_cell.angle_alpha   90.00
_cell.angle_beta   90.00
_cell.angle_gamma   90.00
#
_symmetry.space_group_name_H-M   'P 1'
#
loop_
_entity.id
_entity.type
_entity.pdbx_description
1 polymer ?
#
loop_
_entity_poly.entity_id
_entity_poly.type
_entity_poly.pdbx_seq_one_letter_code
_entity_poly.pdbx_strand_id
1 'polypeptide(L)'
;MLKQYSILTKCLAELKNSDLPIIEKLKLEVQLIQTKRILLDQKVEYRVAGVASSEREFNSLYEQIRTACNSGRIKAEIEQIKGHIHQIKDQTTRYAS
;
A
#
# COMPACT_ATOMS: atom_id res chain seq x y z
N MET A 1 6.14 -5.86 10.57
CA MET A 1 6.00 -4.38 10.62
C MET A 1 7.10 -3.60 9.89
N LEU A 2 8.38 -3.65 10.31
CA LEU A 2 9.46 -2.89 9.64
C LEU A 2 9.55 -3.17 8.13
N LYS A 3 9.34 -4.42 7.73
CA LYS A 3 9.34 -4.82 6.32
C LYS A 3 8.15 -4.26 5.53
N GLN A 4 6.92 -4.33 6.05
CA GLN A 4 5.72 -3.79 5.38
C GLN A 4 5.84 -2.27 5.19
N TYR A 5 6.36 -1.58 6.21
CA TYR A 5 6.67 -0.14 6.13
C TYR A 5 7.72 0.17 5.06
N SER A 6 8.78 -0.63 4.98
CA SER A 6 9.80 -0.51 3.93
C SER A 6 9.20 -0.73 2.55
N ILE A 7 8.33 -1.72 2.37
CA ILE A 7 7.66 -2.00 1.10
C ILE A 7 6.75 -0.83 0.68
N LEU A 8 5.93 -0.28 1.57
CA LEU A 8 5.12 0.92 1.27
C LEU A 8 5.99 2.12 0.88
N THR A 9 7.17 2.25 1.49
CA THR A 9 8.12 3.31 1.13
C THR A 9 8.69 3.10 -0.27
N LYS A 10 8.94 1.85 -0.69
CA LYS A 10 9.31 1.52 -2.07
C LYS A 10 8.18 1.84 -3.04
N CYS A 11 6.93 1.49 -2.72
CA CYS A 11 5.77 1.83 -3.56
C CYS A 11 5.67 3.35 -3.83
N LEU A 12 5.85 4.17 -2.80
CA LEU A 12 5.84 5.63 -2.94
C LEU A 12 6.98 6.14 -3.82
N ALA A 13 8.16 5.53 -3.75
CA ALA A 13 9.30 5.89 -4.60
C ALA A 13 9.04 5.55 -6.07
N GLU A 14 8.46 4.39 -6.37
CA GLU A 14 8.05 4.01 -7.74
C GLU A 14 7.03 5.00 -8.31
N LEU A 15 5.99 5.33 -7.53
CA LEU A 15 5.00 6.32 -7.94
C LEU A 15 5.65 7.67 -8.25
N LYS A 16 6.53 8.16 -7.38
CA LYS A 16 7.21 9.45 -7.59
C LYS A 16 7.95 9.49 -8.93
N ASN A 17 8.62 8.41 -9.30
CA ASN A 17 9.44 8.32 -10.52
C ASN A 17 8.66 7.90 -11.79
N SER A 18 7.38 7.55 -11.67
CA SER A 18 6.58 7.08 -12.79
C SER A 18 6.04 8.21 -13.69
N ASP A 19 5.74 7.88 -14.95
CA ASP A 19 5.05 8.76 -15.90
C ASP A 19 3.52 8.73 -15.78
N LEU A 20 3.01 8.27 -14.62
CA LEU A 20 1.58 8.25 -14.34
C LEU A 20 0.99 9.68 -14.38
N PRO A 21 -0.24 9.86 -14.89
CA PRO A 21 -0.95 11.12 -14.79
C PRO A 21 -1.00 11.61 -13.34
N ILE A 22 -0.71 12.89 -13.13
CA ILE A 22 -0.53 13.48 -11.79
C ILE A 22 -1.70 13.19 -10.83
N ILE A 23 -2.94 13.21 -11.34
CA ILE A 23 -4.14 12.95 -10.55
C ILE A 23 -4.14 11.50 -10.02
N GLU A 24 -3.79 10.53 -10.86
CA GLU A 24 -3.79 9.12 -10.44
C GLU A 24 -2.62 8.82 -9.52
N LYS A 25 -1.45 9.43 -9.76
CA LYS A 25 -0.31 9.38 -8.86
C LYS A 25 -0.68 9.86 -7.45
N LEU A 26 -1.30 11.04 -7.34
CA LEU A 26 -1.73 11.63 -6.07
C LEU A 26 -2.76 10.75 -5.33
N LYS A 27 -3.72 10.16 -6.05
CA LYS A 27 -4.72 9.25 -5.45
C LYS A 27 -4.05 8.03 -4.81
N LEU A 28 -3.10 7.41 -5.51
CA LEU A 28 -2.38 6.25 -4.99
C LEU A 28 -1.45 6.62 -3.82
N GLU A 29 -0.74 7.74 -3.92
CA GLU A 29 0.13 8.24 -2.84
C GLU A 29 -0.65 8.47 -1.54
N VAL A 30 -1.81 9.14 -1.61
CA VAL A 30 -2.67 9.37 -0.45
C VAL A 30 -3.08 8.05 0.20
N GLN A 31 -3.48 7.05 -0.59
CA GLN A 31 -3.90 5.76 -0.06
C GLN A 31 -2.73 5.00 0.59
N LEU A 32 -1.54 4.98 -0.03
CA LEU A 32 -0.35 4.35 0.54
C LEU A 32 0.11 5.05 1.84
N ILE A 33 0.05 6.38 1.89
CA ILE A 33 0.36 7.16 3.10
C ILE A 33 -0.62 6.82 4.23
N GLN A 34 -1.93 6.71 3.92
CA GLN A 34 -2.92 6.29 4.90
C GLN A 34 -2.64 4.88 5.43
N THR A 35 -2.36 3.91 4.55
CA THR A 35 -1.99 2.55 4.97
C THR A 35 -0.72 2.55 5.81
N LYS A 36 0.26 3.37 5.46
CA LYS A 36 1.52 3.53 6.21
C LYS A 36 1.28 4.11 7.60
N ARG A 37 0.35 5.06 7.75
CA ARG A 37 -0.08 5.59 9.06
C ARG A 37 -0.76 4.54 9.90
N ILE A 38 -1.73 3.81 9.35
CA ILE A 38 -2.44 2.74 10.08
C ILE A 38 -1.44 1.71 10.64
N LEU A 39 -0.45 1.28 9.85
CA LEU A 39 0.59 0.36 10.33
C LEU A 39 1.47 0.95 11.45
N LEU A 40 1.71 2.25 11.44
CA LEU A 40 2.47 2.93 12.49
C LEU A 40 1.64 3.11 13.76
N ASP A 41 0.38 3.51 13.62
CA ASP A 41 -0.54 3.68 14.76
C ASP A 41 -0.77 2.34 15.46
N GLN A 42 -0.87 1.25 14.69
CA GLN A 42 -0.86 -0.09 15.24
C GLN A 42 0.43 -0.46 15.95
N LYS A 43 1.60 0.06 15.56
CA LYS A 43 2.84 -0.15 16.35
C LYS A 43 2.71 0.40 17.76
N VAL A 44 1.91 1.46 17.94
CA VAL A 44 1.67 2.11 19.23
C VAL A 44 0.72 1.27 20.08
N GLU A 45 -0.25 0.58 19.46
CA GLU A 45 -1.26 -0.25 20.16
C GLU A 45 -0.89 -1.75 20.30
N TYR A 46 -0.11 -2.33 19.38
CA TYR A 46 0.20 -3.76 19.27
C TYR A 46 1.31 -4.26 20.22
N ARG A 47 1.19 -3.98 21.52
CA ARG A 47 1.60 -4.99 22.53
C ARG A 47 0.53 -6.07 22.70
N VAL A 48 -0.61 -5.96 22.02
CA VAL A 48 -1.79 -6.82 22.16
C VAL A 48 -2.33 -7.15 20.76
N ALA A 49 -2.64 -8.43 20.50
CA ALA A 49 -3.20 -9.01 19.28
C ALA A 49 -2.27 -9.13 18.05
N GLY A 50 -2.05 -10.35 17.55
CA GLY A 50 -1.09 -10.69 16.51
C GLY A 50 -1.73 -10.95 15.14
N VAL A 51 -2.23 -9.92 14.46
CA VAL A 51 -2.69 -10.05 13.06
C VAL A 51 -2.14 -8.90 12.22
N ALA A 52 -0.90 -9.06 11.76
CA ALA A 52 -0.35 -8.19 10.72
C ALA A 52 -0.67 -8.83 9.36
N SER A 53 -1.26 -8.06 8.43
CA SER A 53 -1.37 -8.43 7.02
C SER A 53 -0.04 -8.98 6.50
N SER A 54 -0.06 -10.09 5.77
CA SER A 54 1.14 -10.87 5.50
C SER A 54 2.15 -10.08 4.65
N GLU A 55 3.45 -10.26 4.89
CA GLU A 55 4.51 -9.63 4.07
C GLU A 55 4.31 -9.89 2.56
N ARG A 56 3.69 -11.02 2.22
CA ARG A 56 3.34 -11.42 0.86
C ARG A 56 2.35 -10.46 0.19
N GLU A 57 1.34 -9.99 0.89
CA GLU A 57 0.33 -9.05 0.35
C GLU A 57 0.96 -7.71 0.01
N PHE A 58 1.84 -7.20 0.86
CA PHE A 58 2.59 -5.96 0.58
C PHE A 58 3.55 -6.11 -0.60
N ASN A 59 4.26 -7.24 -0.69
CA ASN A 59 5.12 -7.51 -1.85
C ASN A 59 4.31 -7.60 -3.15
N SER A 60 3.14 -8.24 -3.11
CA SER A 60 2.23 -8.29 -4.26
C SER A 60 1.75 -6.90 -4.67
N LEU A 61 1.40 -6.05 -3.71
CA LEU A 61 1.08 -4.64 -3.95
C LEU A 61 2.25 -3.88 -4.59
N TYR A 62 3.48 -4.11 -4.13
CA TYR A 62 4.66 -3.47 -4.72
C TYR A 62 4.87 -3.88 -6.18
N GLU A 63 4.79 -5.17 -6.49
CA GLU A 63 4.95 -5.64 -7.87
C GLU A 63 3.86 -5.09 -8.80
N GLN A 64 2.61 -4.97 -8.32
CA GLN A 64 1.52 -4.34 -9.09
C GLN A 64 1.80 -2.87 -9.38
N ILE A 65 2.22 -2.09 -8.36
CA ILE A 65 2.54 -0.67 -8.54
C ILE A 65 3.74 -0.51 -9.47
N ARG A 66 4.80 -1.30 -9.26
CA ARG A 66 5.99 -1.31 -10.12
C ARG A 66 5.61 -1.63 -11.57
N THR A 67 4.75 -2.62 -11.79
CA THR A 67 4.27 -2.98 -13.14
C THR A 67 3.49 -1.82 -13.74
N ALA A 68 2.54 -1.23 -13.01
CA ALA A 68 1.71 -0.12 -13.50
C ALA A 68 2.52 1.13 -13.84
N CYS A 69 3.57 1.40 -13.07
CA CYS A 69 4.50 2.49 -13.34
C CYS A 69 5.30 2.28 -14.64
N ASN A 70 5.50 1.03 -15.07
CA ASN A 70 6.34 0.65 -16.21
C ASN A 70 5.55 0.16 -17.45
N SER A 71 4.28 -0.23 -17.32
CA SER A 71 3.53 -0.95 -18.36
C SER A 71 2.74 -0.05 -19.32
N GLY A 72 2.59 1.25 -19.02
CA GLY A 72 1.77 2.18 -19.80
C GLY A 72 0.26 1.85 -19.82
N ARG A 73 -0.18 0.72 -19.23
CA ARG A 73 -1.59 0.27 -19.14
C ARG A 73 -2.23 0.68 -17.81
N ILE A 74 -2.14 1.97 -17.58
CA ILE A 74 -2.29 2.60 -16.28
C ILE A 74 -3.68 2.41 -15.65
N LYS A 75 -4.76 2.51 -16.42
CA LYS A 75 -6.13 2.60 -15.85
C LYS A 75 -6.62 1.31 -15.18
N ALA A 76 -6.46 0.15 -15.82
CA ALA A 76 -6.97 -1.11 -15.27
C ALA A 76 -6.14 -1.56 -14.05
N GLU A 77 -4.83 -1.33 -14.11
CA GLU A 77 -3.91 -1.68 -13.02
C GLU A 77 -4.14 -0.79 -11.79
N ILE A 78 -4.47 0.50 -11.98
CA ILE A 78 -4.81 1.40 -10.86
C ILE A 78 -6.02 0.91 -10.06
N GLU A 79 -7.10 0.48 -10.71
CA GLU A 79 -8.30 0.05 -9.97
C GLU A 79 -8.05 -1.24 -9.20
N GLN A 80 -7.24 -2.16 -9.75
CA GLN A 80 -6.78 -3.34 -9.01
C GLN A 80 -5.92 -2.95 -7.80
N ILE A 81 -4.96 -2.03 -7.98
CA ILE A 81 -4.11 -1.53 -6.90
C ILE A 81 -4.94 -0.89 -5.78
N LYS A 82 -5.94 -0.06 -6.11
CA LYS A 82 -6.85 0.55 -5.13
C LYS A 82 -7.61 -0.51 -4.34
N GLY A 83 -8.16 -1.52 -5.01
CA GLY A 83 -8.84 -2.64 -4.35
C GLY A 83 -7.92 -3.40 -3.40
N HIS A 84 -6.68 -3.64 -3.81
CA HIS A 84 -5.69 -4.34 -3.00
C HIS A 84 -5.26 -3.53 -1.77
N ILE A 85 -5.08 -2.20 -1.91
CA ILE A 85 -4.83 -1.31 -0.77
C ILE A 85 -6.02 -1.32 0.20
N HIS A 86 -7.25 -1.33 -0.30
CA HIS A 86 -8.44 -1.40 0.55
C HIS A 86 -8.49 -2.69 1.37
N GLN A 87 -8.20 -3.84 0.75
CA GLN A 87 -8.14 -5.13 1.45
C GLN A 87 -7.08 -5.13 2.56
N ILE A 88 -5.88 -4.62 2.27
CA ILE A 88 -4.82 -4.47 3.28
C ILE A 88 -5.30 -3.58 4.42
N LYS A 89 -5.94 -2.45 4.12
CA LYS A 89 -6.47 -1.55 5.16
C LYS A 89 -7.52 -2.25 6.03
N ASP A 90 -8.47 -2.97 5.44
CA ASP A 90 -9.52 -3.71 6.16
C ASP A 90 -8.97 -4.80 7.06
N GLN A 91 -8.03 -5.61 6.57
CA GLN A 91 -7.37 -6.64 7.38
C GLN A 91 -6.59 -6.03 8.54
N THR A 92 -6.02 -4.86 8.31
CA THR A 92 -5.27 -4.14 9.33
C THR A 92 -6.23 -3.56 10.37
N THR A 93 -7.34 -2.90 9.98
CA THR A 93 -8.26 -2.26 10.92
C THR A 93 -9.23 -3.19 11.66
N ARG A 94 -9.62 -4.34 11.09
CA ARG A 94 -10.66 -5.24 11.65
C ARG A 94 -10.33 -5.92 12.99
N TYR A 95 -9.08 -5.87 13.47
CA TYR A 95 -8.66 -6.57 14.69
C TYR A 95 -8.18 -5.64 15.81
N ALA A 96 -8.43 -4.33 15.69
CA ALA A 96 -8.14 -3.31 16.71
C ALA A 96 -9.32 -3.05 17.68
N SER A 97 -10.38 -3.86 17.61
CA SER A 97 -11.59 -3.76 18.44
C SER A 97 -11.71 -4.91 19.43
#